data_AF-A0A7S0BXE9-F1
#
_entry.id   AF-A0A7S0BXE9-F1
#
_cell.length_a   1.000
_cell.length_b   1.000
_cell.length_c   1.000
_cell.angle_alpha   90.00
_cell.angle_beta   90.00
_cell.angle_gamma   90.00
#
_symmetry.space_group_name_H-M   'P 1'
#
loop_
_entity.id
_entity.type
_entity.pdbx_description
1 polymer ?
#
loop_
_entity_poly.entity_id
_entity_poly.type
_entity_poly.pdbx_seq_one_letter_code
_entity_poly.pdbx_strand_id
1 'polypeptide(L)'
;SKPRRGQATGVGFAFAPLSTQGALDEYVQTGKEDVLSRKMTQAGVDPEILQTQMPILRFMKEKQLSPIACSPEYEDLKLVRTQGLEAIPAERRENYVSDIQGFIDQTQSPKFKLYTSRSLVKDFVPLTEDDTVKDFFAERILLDECIATRVSLWAVLRPDSLVCVVVPLNTVRYLGGSNGRIPRVSRFLSPDSVIDEDLVTTILINPSAEETLSQTR
;
A
#
# COMPACT_ATOMS: atom_id res chain seq x y z
N SER A 1 15.50 -21.28 11.50
CA SER A 1 14.05 -21.06 11.71
C SER A 1 13.30 -22.33 11.31
N LYS A 2 12.27 -22.74 12.04
CA LYS A 2 11.40 -23.86 11.61
C LYS A 2 10.55 -23.40 10.43
N PRO A 3 10.32 -24.23 9.39
CA PRO A 3 9.48 -23.86 8.26
C PRO A 3 8.02 -23.66 8.72
N ARG A 4 7.37 -22.56 8.30
CA ARG A 4 5.96 -22.19 8.61
C ARG A 4 4.94 -23.06 7.86
N ARG A 5 5.03 -24.39 8.00
CA ARG A 5 4.09 -25.32 7.33
C ARG A 5 2.69 -25.14 7.90
N GLY A 6 1.73 -24.72 7.05
CA GLY A 6 0.31 -24.61 7.39
C GLY A 6 -0.17 -23.22 7.83
N GLN A 7 0.70 -22.22 7.91
CA GLN A 7 0.29 -20.84 8.25
C GLN A 7 0.00 -20.02 6.98
N ALA A 8 -1.08 -19.26 7.00
CA ALA A 8 -1.46 -18.40 5.88
C ALA A 8 -0.38 -17.32 5.62
N THR A 9 -0.04 -17.11 4.36
CA THR A 9 0.85 -16.01 3.92
C THR A 9 0.14 -15.19 2.85
N GLY A 10 0.01 -13.89 3.10
CA GLY A 10 -0.57 -12.91 2.21
C GLY A 10 0.50 -12.15 1.44
N VAL A 11 0.23 -11.85 0.17
CA VAL A 11 1.07 -11.01 -0.68
C VAL A 11 0.25 -9.82 -1.14
N GLY A 12 0.58 -8.64 -0.60
CA GLY A 12 -0.09 -7.38 -0.95
C GLY A 12 0.58 -6.66 -2.11
N PHE A 13 -0.23 -6.00 -2.94
CA PHE A 13 0.24 -5.26 -4.11
C PHE A 13 -0.30 -3.82 -4.10
N ALA A 14 0.59 -2.84 -3.92
CA ALA A 14 0.22 -1.43 -3.94
C ALA A 14 -0.15 -0.89 -5.34
N PHE A 15 0.12 -1.65 -6.40
CA PHE A 15 -0.33 -1.27 -7.75
C PHE A 15 -1.75 -1.75 -8.07
N ALA A 16 -2.32 -2.65 -7.25
CA ALA A 16 -3.58 -3.32 -7.54
C ALA A 16 -4.75 -2.62 -6.81
N PRO A 17 -5.69 -1.99 -7.55
CA PRO A 17 -6.91 -1.41 -6.99
C PRO A 17 -7.76 -2.46 -6.26
N LEU A 18 -8.51 -2.07 -5.23
CA LEU A 18 -9.34 -3.00 -4.46
C LEU A 18 -10.32 -3.80 -5.32
N SER A 19 -10.89 -3.17 -6.36
CA SER A 19 -11.77 -3.80 -7.35
C SER A 19 -11.14 -5.00 -8.08
N THR A 20 -9.81 -5.09 -8.12
CA THR A 20 -9.07 -6.17 -8.80
C THR A 20 -8.83 -7.40 -7.94
N GLN A 21 -9.26 -7.42 -6.67
CA GLN A 21 -9.05 -8.58 -5.77
C GLN A 21 -9.56 -9.89 -6.40
N GLY A 22 -10.77 -9.88 -6.97
CA GLY A 22 -11.32 -11.08 -7.62
C GLY A 22 -10.52 -11.56 -8.83
N ALA A 23 -9.83 -10.65 -9.54
CA ALA A 23 -8.94 -11.01 -10.64
C ALA A 23 -7.65 -11.68 -10.13
N LEU A 24 -7.10 -11.19 -9.02
CA LEU A 24 -5.95 -11.79 -8.37
C LEU A 24 -6.28 -13.19 -7.82
N ASP A 25 -7.44 -13.34 -7.19
CA ASP A 25 -7.92 -14.62 -6.66
C ASP A 25 -8.11 -15.65 -7.79
N GLU A 26 -8.75 -15.25 -8.90
CA GLU A 26 -8.91 -16.09 -10.08
C GLU A 26 -7.54 -16.47 -10.68
N TYR A 27 -6.58 -15.55 -10.70
CA TYR A 27 -5.24 -15.82 -11.20
C TYR A 27 -4.49 -16.85 -10.33
N VAL A 28 -4.58 -16.80 -9.01
CA VAL A 28 -3.92 -17.82 -8.17
C VAL A 28 -4.49 -19.22 -8.44
N GLN A 29 -5.79 -19.31 -8.72
CA GLN A 29 -6.47 -20.58 -9.01
C GLN A 29 -6.19 -21.11 -10.43
N THR A 30 -6.19 -20.23 -11.43
CA THR A 30 -6.15 -20.63 -12.85
C THR A 30 -4.78 -20.36 -13.50
N GLY A 31 -4.10 -19.30 -13.06
CA GLY A 31 -3.00 -18.58 -13.70
C GLY A 31 -3.17 -18.22 -15.14
N LYS A 32 -4.38 -17.82 -15.52
CA LYS A 32 -4.64 -17.18 -16.80
C LYS A 32 -4.13 -15.73 -16.77
N GLU A 33 -2.90 -15.52 -17.23
CA GLU A 33 -2.24 -14.21 -17.25
C GLU A 33 -2.96 -13.20 -18.15
N ASP A 34 -3.57 -13.65 -19.24
CA ASP A 34 -4.34 -12.82 -20.17
C ASP A 34 -5.61 -12.26 -19.53
N VAL A 35 -6.29 -13.06 -18.70
CA VAL A 35 -7.49 -12.64 -17.95
C VAL A 35 -7.09 -11.64 -16.88
N LEU A 36 -6.02 -11.92 -16.12
CA LEU A 36 -5.50 -11.01 -15.11
C LEU A 36 -5.13 -9.66 -15.74
N SER A 37 -4.35 -9.69 -16.82
CA SER A 37 -3.84 -8.48 -17.48
C SER A 37 -4.97 -7.60 -17.98
N ARG A 38 -5.97 -8.20 -18.63
CA ARG A 38 -7.15 -7.46 -19.11
C ARG A 38 -7.91 -6.79 -17.96
N LYS A 39 -8.18 -7.51 -16.87
CA LYS A 39 -8.91 -6.96 -15.72
C LYS A 39 -8.12 -5.86 -15.00
N MET A 40 -6.80 -6.03 -14.86
CA MET A 40 -5.91 -5.02 -14.27
C MET A 40 -5.89 -3.74 -15.12
N THR A 41 -5.70 -3.86 -16.43
CA THR A 41 -5.70 -2.70 -17.34
C THR A 41 -7.08 -2.01 -17.39
N GLN A 42 -8.17 -2.77 -17.34
CA GLN A 42 -9.53 -2.20 -17.23
C GLN A 42 -9.73 -1.40 -15.93
N ALA A 43 -9.04 -1.77 -14.85
CA ALA A 43 -9.04 -1.04 -13.58
C ALA A 43 -8.03 0.14 -13.55
N GLY A 44 -7.38 0.45 -14.66
CA GLY A 44 -6.44 1.57 -14.78
C GLY A 44 -4.99 1.25 -14.42
N VAL A 45 -4.63 -0.03 -14.21
CA VAL A 45 -3.24 -0.43 -13.97
C VAL A 45 -2.44 -0.33 -15.27
N ASP A 46 -1.31 0.38 -15.19
CA ASP A 46 -0.33 0.46 -16.29
C ASP A 46 0.19 -0.94 -16.66
N PRO A 47 0.06 -1.37 -17.93
CA PRO A 47 0.60 -2.65 -18.40
C PRO A 47 2.10 -2.85 -18.11
N GLU A 48 2.91 -1.79 -18.13
CA GLU A 48 4.36 -1.88 -17.85
C GLU A 48 4.63 -2.20 -16.38
N ILE A 49 3.86 -1.59 -15.47
CA ILE A 49 3.91 -1.92 -14.05
C ILE A 49 3.50 -3.38 -13.86
N LEU A 50 2.38 -3.80 -14.46
CA LEU A 50 1.92 -5.18 -14.33
C LEU A 50 2.95 -6.19 -14.86
N GLN A 51 3.55 -5.92 -16.01
CA GLN A 51 4.59 -6.76 -16.60
C GLN A 51 5.80 -6.89 -15.67
N THR A 52 6.23 -5.79 -15.06
CA THR A 52 7.33 -5.76 -14.08
C THR A 52 7.02 -6.60 -12.85
N GLN A 53 5.76 -6.66 -12.42
CA GLN A 53 5.30 -7.38 -11.24
C GLN A 53 4.99 -8.87 -11.52
N MET A 54 4.93 -9.27 -12.79
CA MET A 54 4.53 -10.62 -13.20
C MET A 54 5.40 -11.75 -12.61
N PRO A 55 6.73 -11.61 -12.43
CA PRO A 55 7.54 -12.63 -11.75
C PRO A 55 7.06 -12.91 -10.32
N ILE A 56 6.64 -11.88 -9.58
CA ILE A 56 6.13 -12.02 -8.20
C ILE A 56 4.76 -12.68 -8.23
N LEU A 57 3.88 -12.28 -9.16
CA LEU A 57 2.57 -12.90 -9.35
C LEU A 57 2.71 -14.40 -9.67
N ARG A 58 3.60 -14.77 -10.60
CA ARG A 58 3.90 -16.17 -10.94
C ARG A 58 4.40 -16.96 -9.74
N PHE A 59 5.32 -16.40 -8.96
CA PHE A 59 5.81 -17.02 -7.73
C PHE A 59 4.69 -17.21 -6.69
N MET A 60 3.85 -16.18 -6.51
CA MET A 60 2.69 -16.23 -5.63
C MET A 60 1.73 -17.36 -6.02
N LYS A 61 1.45 -17.51 -7.33
CA LYS A 61 0.67 -18.64 -7.87
C LYS A 61 1.34 -19.98 -7.57
N GLU A 62 2.62 -20.12 -7.89
CA GLU A 62 3.37 -21.38 -7.69
C GLU A 62 3.32 -21.83 -6.21
N LYS A 63 3.40 -20.88 -5.28
CA LYS A 63 3.35 -21.14 -3.84
C LYS A 63 1.96 -21.09 -3.23
N GLN A 64 0.92 -20.85 -4.03
CA GLN A 64 -0.48 -20.74 -3.59
C GLN A 64 -0.66 -19.75 -2.42
N LEU A 65 0.00 -18.60 -2.52
CA LEU A 65 -0.10 -17.54 -1.52
C LEU A 65 -1.37 -16.71 -1.76
N SER A 66 -1.91 -16.11 -0.70
CA SER A 66 -3.14 -15.30 -0.80
C SER A 66 -2.83 -13.89 -1.31
N PRO A 67 -3.38 -13.44 -2.44
CA PRO A 67 -3.17 -12.09 -2.92
C PRO A 67 -3.98 -11.08 -2.10
N ILE A 68 -3.49 -9.85 -1.98
CA ILE A 68 -4.19 -8.74 -1.36
C ILE A 68 -4.05 -7.51 -2.27
N ALA A 69 -5.17 -7.02 -2.81
CA ALA A 69 -5.22 -5.72 -3.45
C ALA A 69 -5.13 -4.61 -2.38
N CYS A 70 -4.21 -3.66 -2.56
CA CYS A 70 -3.85 -2.67 -1.54
C CYS A 70 -3.92 -1.22 -2.00
N SER A 71 -4.39 -0.93 -3.22
CA SER A 71 -4.54 0.43 -3.73
C SER A 71 -6.00 0.89 -3.71
N PRO A 72 -6.29 2.18 -3.49
CA PRO A 72 -7.55 2.79 -3.90
C PRO A 72 -7.79 2.61 -5.40
N GLU A 73 -9.03 2.84 -5.84
CA GLU A 73 -9.33 2.93 -7.26
C GLU A 73 -8.53 4.06 -7.92
N TYR A 74 -8.06 3.84 -9.16
CA TYR A 74 -7.20 4.80 -9.84
C TYR A 74 -7.88 6.16 -10.06
N GLU A 75 -9.17 6.14 -10.37
CA GLU A 75 -9.96 7.37 -10.50
C GLU A 75 -10.11 8.12 -9.18
N ASP A 76 -10.12 7.42 -8.04
CA ASP A 76 -10.18 8.06 -6.73
C ASP A 76 -8.84 8.71 -6.36
N LEU A 77 -7.71 8.11 -6.74
CA LEU A 77 -6.39 8.73 -6.58
C LEU A 77 -6.30 10.03 -7.40
N LYS A 78 -6.74 10.03 -8.66
CA LYS A 78 -6.83 11.25 -9.50
C LYS A 78 -7.76 12.30 -8.89
N LEU A 79 -8.92 11.86 -8.39
CA LEU A 79 -9.91 12.74 -7.79
C LEU A 79 -9.34 13.41 -6.53
N VAL A 80 -8.65 12.66 -5.67
CA VAL A 80 -8.00 13.21 -4.47
C VAL A 80 -6.90 14.19 -4.83
N ARG A 81 -6.09 13.87 -5.84
CA ARG A 81 -5.05 14.76 -6.31
C ARG A 81 -5.63 16.10 -6.76
N THR A 82 -6.79 16.11 -7.40
CA THR A 82 -7.36 17.33 -7.97
C THR A 82 -8.35 18.08 -7.05
N GLN A 83 -9.07 17.37 -6.19
CA GLN A 83 -10.20 17.91 -5.43
C GLN A 83 -10.14 17.58 -3.93
N GLY A 84 -9.09 16.90 -3.46
CA GLY A 84 -8.95 16.51 -2.07
C GLY A 84 -9.72 15.25 -1.70
N LEU A 85 -9.52 14.78 -0.47
CA LEU A 85 -10.08 13.52 0.02
C LEU A 85 -11.61 13.58 0.12
N GLU A 86 -12.16 14.74 0.45
CA GLU A 86 -13.60 15.00 0.58
C GLU A 86 -14.40 14.76 -0.70
N ALA A 87 -13.75 14.76 -1.87
CA ALA A 87 -14.39 14.49 -3.14
C ALA A 87 -14.75 13.00 -3.31
N ILE A 88 -14.12 12.08 -2.56
CA ILE A 88 -14.48 10.67 -2.57
C ILE A 88 -15.76 10.45 -1.73
N PRO A 89 -16.78 9.75 -2.26
CA PRO A 89 -17.95 9.32 -1.48
C PRO A 89 -17.57 8.61 -0.18
N ALA A 90 -18.31 8.89 0.90
CA ALA A 90 -18.01 8.37 2.24
C ALA A 90 -17.82 6.84 2.27
N GLU A 91 -18.74 6.09 1.66
CA GLU A 91 -18.68 4.62 1.57
C GLU A 91 -17.36 4.11 0.96
N ARG A 92 -16.85 4.78 -0.08
CA ARG A 92 -15.57 4.41 -0.70
C ARG A 92 -14.38 4.79 0.18
N ARG A 93 -14.44 5.94 0.87
CA ARG A 93 -13.40 6.35 1.82
C ARG A 93 -13.25 5.37 2.98
N GLU A 94 -14.36 4.84 3.50
CA GLU A 94 -14.35 3.86 4.59
C GLU A 94 -13.64 2.55 4.19
N ASN A 95 -13.65 2.20 2.90
CA ASN A 95 -12.89 1.06 2.38
C ASN A 95 -11.38 1.32 2.29
N TYR A 96 -10.95 2.58 2.21
CA TYR A 96 -9.54 2.97 2.13
C TYR A 96 -8.95 3.33 3.49
N VAL A 97 -9.77 3.89 4.39
CA VAL A 97 -9.33 4.42 5.68
C VAL A 97 -10.25 3.89 6.77
N SER A 98 -9.83 2.83 7.45
CA SER A 98 -10.64 2.28 8.56
C SER A 98 -10.57 3.15 9.82
N ASP A 99 -9.40 3.71 10.14
CA ASP A 99 -9.20 4.57 11.33
C ASP A 99 -9.13 6.05 10.91
N ILE A 100 -10.30 6.64 10.68
CA ILE A 100 -10.42 8.04 10.21
C ILE A 100 -9.84 9.03 11.22
N GLN A 101 -10.09 8.83 12.52
CA GLN A 101 -9.60 9.74 13.56
C GLN A 101 -8.08 9.66 13.66
N GLY A 102 -7.52 8.45 13.71
CA GLY A 102 -6.06 8.28 13.74
C GLY A 102 -5.37 8.76 12.47
N PHE A 103 -6.03 8.65 11.31
CA PHE A 103 -5.56 9.25 10.05
C PHE A 103 -5.43 10.77 10.18
N ILE A 104 -6.46 11.45 10.70
CA ILE A 104 -6.44 12.90 10.93
C ILE A 104 -5.34 13.27 11.94
N ASP A 105 -5.30 12.60 13.09
CA ASP A 105 -4.35 12.90 14.18
C ASP A 105 -2.90 12.73 13.72
N GLN A 106 -2.61 11.69 12.94
CA GLN A 106 -1.28 11.44 12.40
C GLN A 106 -0.77 12.59 11.53
N THR A 107 -1.63 13.16 10.67
CA THR A 107 -1.25 14.29 9.82
C THR A 107 -0.87 15.54 10.61
N GLN A 108 -1.36 15.67 11.84
CA GLN A 108 -1.05 16.79 12.73
C GLN A 108 0.22 16.56 13.56
N SER A 109 0.68 15.32 13.69
CA SER A 109 1.82 14.97 14.54
C SER A 109 3.14 15.60 14.04
N PRO A 110 3.99 16.12 14.96
CA PRO A 110 5.30 16.67 14.58
C PRO A 110 6.22 15.67 13.86
N LYS A 111 6.23 14.39 14.30
CA LYS A 111 7.02 13.31 13.68
C LYS A 111 6.63 13.13 12.20
N PHE A 112 5.32 13.14 11.91
CA PHE A 112 4.84 12.99 10.55
C PHE A 112 5.10 14.22 9.69
N LYS A 113 4.93 15.45 10.23
CA LYS A 113 5.31 16.69 9.53
C LYS A 113 6.79 16.71 9.13
N LEU A 114 7.66 16.21 10.01
CA LEU A 114 9.08 16.06 9.70
C LEU A 114 9.33 15.02 8.59
N TYR A 115 8.68 13.85 8.66
CA TYR A 115 8.72 12.85 7.59
C TYR A 115 8.29 13.43 6.25
N THR A 116 7.15 14.11 6.20
CA THR A 116 6.61 14.67 4.96
C THR A 116 7.58 15.68 4.34
N SER A 117 8.08 16.62 5.14
CA SER A 117 8.98 17.69 4.66
C SER A 117 10.39 17.21 4.28
N ARG A 118 10.91 16.15 4.92
CA ARG A 118 12.29 15.68 4.70
C ARG A 118 12.40 14.51 3.73
N SER A 119 11.30 13.76 3.56
CA SER A 119 11.21 12.59 2.71
C SER A 119 10.12 12.81 1.67
N LEU A 120 8.85 12.65 2.02
CA LEU A 120 7.78 12.40 1.03
C LEU A 120 7.74 13.45 -0.09
N VAL A 121 7.81 14.73 0.24
CA VAL A 121 7.71 15.84 -0.72
C VAL A 121 8.86 15.88 -1.73
N LYS A 122 10.02 15.26 -1.43
CA LYS A 122 11.15 15.20 -2.38
C LYS A 122 10.85 14.37 -3.62
N ASP A 123 9.90 13.44 -3.53
CA ASP A 123 9.51 12.59 -4.66
C ASP A 123 8.38 13.22 -5.48
N PHE A 124 8.03 14.48 -5.19
CA PHE A 124 7.02 15.20 -5.94
C PHE A 124 7.49 15.42 -7.38
N VAL A 125 6.75 14.82 -8.31
CA VAL A 125 6.84 15.09 -9.74
C VAL A 125 5.48 15.61 -10.17
N PRO A 126 5.40 16.86 -10.70
CA PRO A 126 4.14 17.40 -11.18
C PRO A 126 3.67 16.61 -12.42
N LEU A 127 2.39 16.23 -12.42
CA LEU A 127 1.74 15.59 -13.57
C LEU A 127 1.21 16.62 -14.57
N THR A 128 0.91 17.84 -14.10
CA THR A 128 0.45 18.99 -14.88
C THR A 128 1.10 20.27 -14.36
N GLU A 129 0.97 21.38 -15.09
CA GLU A 129 1.52 22.69 -14.67
C GLU A 129 0.88 23.22 -13.37
N ASP A 130 -0.37 22.87 -13.12
CA ASP A 130 -1.13 23.31 -11.93
C ASP A 130 -1.01 22.34 -10.73
N ASP A 131 -0.34 21.20 -10.91
CA ASP A 131 -0.21 20.17 -9.89
C ASP A 131 0.70 20.65 -8.75
N THR A 132 0.23 20.54 -7.51
CA THR A 132 0.96 21.06 -6.34
C THR A 132 1.49 19.95 -5.44
N VAL A 133 2.43 20.32 -4.56
CA VAL A 133 2.90 19.42 -3.49
C VAL A 133 1.75 18.97 -2.58
N LYS A 134 0.74 19.81 -2.36
CA LYS A 134 -0.43 19.48 -1.53
C LYS A 134 -1.26 18.37 -2.20
N ASP A 135 -1.42 18.45 -3.51
CA ASP A 135 -2.19 17.52 -4.33
C ASP A 135 -1.52 16.14 -4.35
N PHE A 136 -0.22 16.11 -4.64
CA PHE A 136 0.62 14.92 -4.51
C PHE A 136 0.55 14.33 -3.10
N PHE A 137 0.69 15.16 -2.07
CA PHE A 137 0.64 14.70 -0.69
C PHE A 137 -0.71 14.04 -0.36
N ALA A 138 -1.83 14.64 -0.76
CA ALA A 138 -3.18 14.09 -0.52
C ALA A 138 -3.35 12.71 -1.17
N GLU A 139 -2.90 12.54 -2.42
CA GLU A 139 -2.90 11.25 -3.10
C GLU A 139 -2.05 10.21 -2.36
N ARG A 140 -0.82 10.59 -1.98
CA ARG A 140 0.13 9.65 -1.35
C ARG A 140 -0.31 9.20 0.03
N ILE A 141 -0.85 10.08 0.86
CA ILE A 141 -1.34 9.68 2.18
C ILE A 141 -2.54 8.75 2.08
N LEU A 142 -3.41 8.90 1.08
CA LEU A 142 -4.52 8.00 0.86
C LEU A 142 -4.04 6.61 0.42
N LEU A 143 -3.08 6.55 -0.51
CA LEU A 143 -2.49 5.29 -0.94
C LEU A 143 -1.86 4.54 0.24
N ASP A 144 -1.01 5.20 1.02
CA ASP A 144 -0.35 4.58 2.17
C ASP A 144 -1.36 4.10 3.23
N GLU A 145 -2.43 4.87 3.46
CA GLU A 145 -3.49 4.53 4.41
C GLU A 145 -4.33 3.34 3.94
N CYS A 146 -4.62 3.26 2.63
CA CYS A 146 -5.28 2.11 2.03
C CYS A 146 -4.44 0.85 2.19
N ILE A 147 -3.15 0.92 1.89
CA ILE A 147 -2.22 -0.21 2.07
C ILE A 147 -2.25 -0.66 3.54
N ALA A 148 -2.10 0.27 4.48
CA ALA A 148 -2.11 -0.05 5.90
C ALA A 148 -3.44 -0.68 6.34
N THR A 149 -4.58 -0.15 5.88
CA THR A 149 -5.91 -0.69 6.12
C THR A 149 -6.04 -2.13 5.63
N ARG A 150 -5.69 -2.40 4.37
CA ARG A 150 -5.85 -3.74 3.78
C ARG A 150 -4.95 -4.78 4.44
N VAL A 151 -3.71 -4.40 4.73
CA VAL A 151 -2.74 -5.27 5.43
C VAL A 151 -3.21 -5.58 6.84
N SER A 152 -3.61 -4.55 7.59
CA SER A 152 -4.06 -4.69 8.98
C SER A 152 -5.31 -5.55 9.06
N LEU A 153 -6.31 -5.31 8.20
CA LEU A 153 -7.52 -6.13 8.10
C LEU A 153 -7.19 -7.61 7.85
N TRP A 154 -6.26 -7.89 6.96
CA TRP A 154 -5.88 -9.27 6.67
C TRP A 154 -5.17 -9.94 7.84
N ALA A 155 -4.26 -9.21 8.49
CA ALA A 155 -3.43 -9.69 9.59
C ALA A 155 -4.26 -9.93 10.88
N VAL A 156 -5.15 -9.01 11.25
CA VAL A 156 -5.98 -9.17 12.47
C VAL A 156 -6.96 -10.33 12.37
N LEU A 157 -7.45 -10.63 11.15
CA LEU A 157 -8.30 -11.79 10.90
C LEU A 157 -7.52 -13.12 10.89
N ARG A 158 -6.18 -13.07 10.91
CA ARG A 158 -5.29 -14.23 10.79
C ARG A 158 -4.06 -14.05 11.70
N PRO A 159 -4.21 -14.15 13.03
CA PRO A 159 -3.18 -13.75 14.00
C PRO A 159 -1.84 -14.51 13.92
N ASP A 160 -1.78 -15.64 13.20
CA ASP A 160 -0.54 -16.43 12.99
C ASP A 160 0.03 -16.33 11.57
N SER A 161 -0.42 -15.35 10.81
CA SER A 161 -0.09 -15.21 9.39
C SER A 161 1.13 -14.32 9.12
N LEU A 162 1.61 -14.31 7.89
CA LEU A 162 2.59 -13.34 7.41
C LEU A 162 1.95 -12.51 6.31
N VAL A 163 2.11 -11.20 6.34
CA VAL A 163 1.84 -10.37 5.18
C VAL A 163 3.15 -9.82 4.65
N CYS A 164 3.44 -10.08 3.38
CA CYS A 164 4.48 -9.39 2.64
C CYS A 164 3.79 -8.45 1.65
N VAL A 165 4.21 -7.20 1.56
CA VAL A 165 3.62 -6.24 0.62
C VAL A 165 4.70 -5.69 -0.28
N VAL A 166 4.45 -5.72 -1.58
CA VAL A 166 5.30 -5.08 -2.58
C VAL A 166 4.76 -3.68 -2.82
N VAL A 167 5.59 -2.69 -2.48
CA VAL A 167 5.25 -1.27 -2.53
C VAL A 167 6.39 -0.45 -3.11
N PRO A 168 6.10 0.72 -3.71
CA PRO A 168 7.13 1.68 -4.08
C PRO A 168 8.01 2.08 -2.87
N LEU A 169 9.28 2.37 -3.13
CA LEU A 169 10.26 2.69 -2.09
C LEU A 169 9.82 3.88 -1.22
N ASN A 170 9.24 4.92 -1.82
CA ASN A 170 8.79 6.12 -1.12
C ASN A 170 7.68 5.86 -0.09
N THR A 171 6.92 4.78 -0.23
CA THR A 171 5.86 4.36 0.72
C THR A 171 6.42 3.67 1.97
N VAL A 172 7.70 3.28 2.01
CA VAL A 172 8.27 2.54 3.16
C VAL A 172 9.67 2.94 3.58
N ARG A 173 10.38 3.78 2.81
CA ARG A 173 11.79 4.14 3.09
C ARG A 173 12.00 4.75 4.49
N TYR A 174 10.98 5.37 5.07
CA TYR A 174 10.97 5.81 6.47
C TYR A 174 9.63 5.43 7.13
N LEU A 175 9.63 5.29 8.46
CA LEU A 175 8.46 4.92 9.30
C LEU A 175 7.31 5.95 9.33
N GLY A 176 7.17 6.77 8.29
CA GLY A 176 6.03 7.65 8.08
C GLY A 176 5.12 7.21 6.93
N GLY A 177 5.49 6.16 6.18
CA GLY A 177 4.71 5.62 5.08
C GLY A 177 3.66 4.59 5.52
N SER A 178 3.32 3.62 4.67
CA SER A 178 2.33 2.59 5.02
C SER A 178 2.79 1.73 6.21
N ASN A 179 4.10 1.43 6.28
CA ASN A 179 4.72 0.71 7.38
C ASN A 179 4.53 1.38 8.75
N GLY A 180 4.61 2.71 8.83
CA GLY A 180 4.35 3.46 10.07
C GLY A 180 2.88 3.51 10.49
N ARG A 181 1.95 3.18 9.58
CA ARG A 181 0.50 3.23 9.81
C ARG A 181 -0.08 1.88 10.24
N ILE A 182 0.49 0.77 9.78
CA ILE A 182 0.01 -0.59 10.07
C ILE A 182 -0.20 -0.83 11.57
N PRO A 183 0.73 -0.47 12.49
CA PRO A 183 0.52 -0.70 13.93
C PRO A 183 -0.70 0.03 14.48
N ARG A 184 -0.89 1.31 14.09
CA ARG A 184 -2.04 2.12 14.50
C ARG A 184 -3.34 1.49 14.02
N VAL A 185 -3.42 1.20 12.72
CA VAL A 185 -4.64 0.67 12.11
C VAL A 185 -4.96 -0.74 12.64
N SER A 186 -3.94 -1.57 12.90
CA SER A 186 -4.13 -2.89 13.51
C SER A 186 -4.74 -2.80 14.91
N ARG A 187 -4.27 -1.87 15.74
CA ARG A 187 -4.85 -1.65 17.08
C ARG A 187 -6.26 -1.06 17.03
N PHE A 188 -6.55 -0.21 16.05
CA PHE A 188 -7.91 0.29 15.85
C PHE A 188 -8.88 -0.84 15.50
N LEU A 189 -8.49 -1.73 14.58
CA LEU A 189 -9.30 -2.86 14.15
C LEU A 189 -9.42 -3.97 15.20
N SER A 190 -8.39 -4.12 16.04
CA SER A 190 -8.35 -5.08 17.14
C SER A 190 -7.54 -4.47 18.29
N PRO A 191 -8.19 -3.96 19.35
CA PRO A 191 -7.51 -3.31 20.47
C PRO A 191 -6.44 -4.18 21.16
N ASP A 192 -6.61 -5.50 21.12
CA ASP A 192 -5.67 -6.49 21.66
C ASP A 192 -4.59 -6.91 20.65
N SER A 193 -4.51 -6.24 19.49
CA SER A 193 -3.51 -6.54 18.47
C SER A 193 -2.10 -6.35 19.02
N VAL A 194 -1.30 -7.40 18.91
CA VAL A 194 0.13 -7.39 19.25
C VAL A 194 0.99 -6.73 18.17
N ILE A 195 0.40 -6.28 17.05
CA ILE A 195 1.13 -5.64 15.95
C ILE A 195 1.57 -4.24 16.38
N ASP A 196 2.87 -4.10 16.62
CA ASP A 196 3.53 -2.84 16.96
C ASP A 196 4.57 -2.44 15.89
N GLU A 197 5.33 -1.37 16.17
CA GLU A 197 6.36 -0.88 15.24
C GLU A 197 7.49 -1.91 15.02
N ASP A 198 7.76 -2.80 15.98
CA ASP A 198 8.85 -3.79 15.90
C ASP A 198 8.46 -5.02 15.05
N LEU A 199 7.16 -5.33 14.95
CA LEU A 199 6.66 -6.42 14.11
C LEU A 199 6.52 -6.03 12.63
N VAL A 200 6.61 -4.74 12.28
CA VAL A 200 6.55 -4.27 10.89
C VAL A 200 7.96 -4.04 10.35
N THR A 201 8.48 -5.02 9.61
CA THR A 201 9.81 -4.93 8.99
C THR A 201 9.72 -4.43 7.54
N THR A 202 10.67 -3.57 7.14
CA THR A 202 10.83 -3.11 5.75
C THR A 202 12.14 -3.64 5.18
N ILE A 203 12.10 -4.16 3.95
CA ILE A 203 13.28 -4.56 3.19
C ILE A 203 13.32 -3.71 1.93
N LEU A 204 14.38 -2.91 1.78
CA LEU A 204 14.60 -2.13 0.57
C LEU A 204 15.38 -2.99 -0.44
N ILE A 205 14.85 -3.11 -1.66
CA ILE A 205 15.46 -3.91 -2.71
C ILE A 205 16.18 -2.97 -3.68
N ASN A 206 17.50 -3.13 -3.78
CA ASN A 206 18.40 -2.31 -4.61
C ASN A 206 18.24 -0.78 -4.43
N PRO A 207 18.18 -0.25 -3.19
CA PRO A 207 18.08 1.19 -3.03
C PRO A 207 19.38 1.89 -3.44
N SER A 208 19.26 3.06 -4.06
CA SER A 208 20.39 3.97 -4.24
C SER A 208 20.71 4.74 -2.95
N ALA A 209 21.94 5.27 -2.88
CA ALA A 209 22.36 6.12 -1.77
C ALA A 209 21.55 7.43 -1.70
N GLU A 210 21.08 7.94 -2.85
CA GLU A 210 20.21 9.11 -2.95
C GLU A 210 18.83 8.83 -2.32
N GLU A 211 18.22 7.69 -2.68
CA GLU A 211 16.89 7.30 -2.18
C GLU A 211 16.85 7.03 -0.67
N THR A 212 17.99 6.62 -0.09
CA THR A 212 18.13 6.32 1.34
C THR A 212 18.72 7.47 2.16
N LEU A 213 18.97 8.63 1.53
CA LEU A 213 19.68 9.76 2.16
C LEU A 213 21.03 9.37 2.80
N SER A 214 21.65 8.29 2.30
CA SER A 214 22.95 7.79 2.75
C SER A 214 24.13 8.46 2.04
N GLN A 215 23.86 9.30 1.04
CA GLN A 215 24.88 10.20 0.48
C GLN A 215 25.27 11.24 1.53
N THR A 216 26.39 11.00 2.22
CA THR A 216 27.11 12.04 2.94
C THR A 216 27.53 13.13 1.97
N ARG A 217 27.19 14.38 2.30
CA ARG A 217 27.71 15.58 1.64
C ARG A 217 29.20 15.75 1.89
#